data_AF-A0A9P9FVU5-F1
#
_entry.id   AF-A0A9P9FVU5-F1
#
_cell.length_a   1.000
_cell.length_b   1.000
_cell.length_c   1.000
_cell.angle_alpha   90.00
_cell.angle_beta   90.00
_cell.angle_gamma   90.00
#
_symmetry.space_group_name_H-M   'P 1'
#
loop_
_entity.id
_entity.type
_entity.pdbx_description
1 polymer ?
#
loop_
_entity_poly.entity_id
_entity_poly.type
_entity_poly.pdbx_seq_one_letter_code
_entity_poly.pdbx_strand_id
1 'polypeptide(L)'
;MLAEADGQDKTTLSISTVQAEAGNLILAGLATTATTLTYLIWAILKQPQLQADLERKTSELGHELTLEKLKNAPLLNSIIEETLRLYGAAPFSLPRGILENKQLICGTEDLIKMCQVALWSHLMAVARYQTFFAA
;
A
#
# COMPACT_ATOMS: atom_id res chain seq x y z
N MET A 1 17.53 3.39 -3.80
CA MET A 1 17.31 3.28 -5.25
C MET A 1 18.10 4.32 -6.06
N LEU A 2 18.08 5.63 -5.75
CA LEU A 2 18.93 6.60 -6.48
C LEU A 2 20.36 6.76 -5.92
N ALA A 3 20.57 6.47 -4.63
CA ALA A 3 21.86 6.71 -3.97
C ALA A 3 22.94 5.64 -4.27
N GLU A 4 22.60 4.54 -4.95
CA GLU A 4 23.57 3.51 -5.36
C GLU A 4 24.06 3.71 -6.81
N ALA A 5 23.52 4.71 -7.52
CA ALA A 5 23.82 4.92 -8.94
C ALA A 5 25.16 5.64 -9.21
N ASP A 6 25.73 6.31 -8.20
CA ASP A 6 26.91 7.19 -8.40
C ASP A 6 28.26 6.53 -8.05
N GLY A 7 28.27 5.23 -7.72
CA GLY A 7 29.46 4.55 -7.18
C GLY A 7 30.02 3.38 -7.99
N GLN A 8 29.41 2.99 -9.11
CA GLN A 8 29.86 1.83 -9.87
C GLN A 8 30.03 2.15 -11.35
N ASP A 9 31.20 1.76 -11.87
CA ASP A 9 31.53 1.60 -13.28
C ASP A 9 30.28 1.12 -14.04
N LYS A 10 29.88 1.80 -15.13
CA LYS A 10 28.59 1.63 -15.82
C LYS A 10 28.35 0.16 -16.17
N THR A 11 27.81 -0.61 -15.23
CA THR A 11 27.52 -2.02 -15.39
C THR A 11 26.39 -2.08 -16.40
N THR A 12 26.66 -2.72 -17.54
CA THR A 12 25.66 -2.94 -18.56
C THR A 12 24.50 -3.71 -17.93
N LEU A 13 23.31 -3.09 -17.85
CA LEU A 13 22.12 -3.71 -17.28
C LEU A 13 21.80 -4.99 -18.06
N SER A 14 21.89 -6.14 -17.39
CA SER A 14 21.56 -7.42 -18.01
C SER A 14 20.05 -7.50 -18.26
N ILE A 15 19.64 -8.12 -19.36
CA ILE A 15 18.22 -8.35 -19.69
C ILE A 15 17.52 -9.10 -18.54
N SER A 16 18.20 -10.06 -17.92
CA SER A 16 17.68 -10.79 -16.76
C SER A 16 17.41 -9.90 -15.55
N THR A 17 18.26 -8.90 -15.28
CA THR A 17 18.02 -7.93 -14.19
C THR A 17 16.79 -7.07 -14.50
N VAL A 18 16.66 -6.59 -15.74
CA VAL A 18 15.48 -5.82 -16.16
C VAL A 18 14.19 -6.63 -16.02
N GLN A 19 14.21 -7.91 -16.41
CA GLN A 19 13.07 -8.81 -16.26
C GLN A 19 12.70 -9.05 -14.79
N ALA A 20 13.70 -9.26 -13.92
CA ALA A 20 13.48 -9.44 -12.49
C ALA A 20 12.84 -8.19 -11.86
N GLU A 21 13.38 -7.00 -12.14
CA GLU A 21 12.84 -5.75 -11.60
C GLU A 21 11.44 -5.40 -12.15
N ALA A 22 11.18 -5.69 -13.43
CA ALA A 22 9.84 -5.58 -13.99
C ALA A 22 8.84 -6.50 -13.28
N GLY A 23 9.25 -7.75 -12.98
CA GLY A 23 8.47 -8.69 -12.20
C GLY A 23 8.18 -8.18 -10.78
N ASN A 24 9.19 -7.62 -10.11
CA ASN A 24 9.03 -7.02 -8.78
C ASN A 24 8.01 -5.88 -8.78
N LEU A 25 8.06 -4.97 -9.77
CA LEU A 25 7.10 -3.87 -9.90
C LEU A 25 5.67 -4.36 -10.11
N ILE A 26 5.48 -5.38 -10.97
CA ILE A 26 4.17 -5.99 -11.20
C ILE A 26 3.65 -6.61 -9.90
N LEU A 27 4.47 -7.42 -9.22
CA LEU A 27 4.06 -8.08 -7.99
C LEU A 27 3.70 -7.08 -6.89
N ALA A 28 4.51 -6.04 -6.72
CA ALA A 28 4.32 -5.01 -5.70
C ALA A 28 3.06 -4.17 -5.96
N GLY A 29 2.74 -3.85 -7.21
CA GLY A 29 1.61 -2.99 -7.58
C GLY A 29 0.29 -3.70 -7.84
N LEU A 30 0.31 -4.98 -8.25
CA LEU A 30 -0.90 -5.67 -8.70
C LEU A 30 -1.85 -5.99 -7.53
N ALA A 31 -1.43 -6.87 -6.62
CA ALA A 31 -2.30 -7.36 -5.56
C ALA A 31 -2.64 -6.25 -4.55
N THR A 32 -1.70 -5.33 -4.28
CA THR A 32 -1.87 -4.25 -3.31
C THR A 32 -2.91 -3.23 -3.77
N THR A 33 -2.81 -2.75 -5.01
CA THR A 33 -3.75 -1.78 -5.58
C THR A 33 -5.13 -2.42 -5.82
N ALA A 34 -5.18 -3.64 -6.36
CA ALA A 34 -6.45 -4.35 -6.59
C ALA A 34 -7.24 -4.57 -5.29
N THR A 35 -6.55 -4.99 -4.22
CA THR A 35 -7.17 -5.18 -2.90
C THR A 35 -7.68 -3.85 -2.33
N THR A 36 -6.85 -2.81 -2.40
CA THR A 36 -7.23 -1.47 -1.90
C THR A 36 -8.47 -0.93 -2.62
N LEU A 37 -8.53 -1.02 -3.95
CA LEU A 37 -9.69 -0.57 -4.72
C LEU A 37 -10.95 -1.37 -4.41
N THR A 38 -10.80 -2.68 -4.19
CA THR A 38 -11.94 -3.55 -3.83
C THR A 38 -12.56 -3.11 -2.51
N TYR A 39 -11.75 -2.88 -1.48
CA TYR A 39 -12.23 -2.41 -0.18
C TYR A 39 -12.75 -0.97 -0.23
N LEU A 40 -12.14 -0.10 -1.04
CA LEU A 40 -12.61 1.27 -1.25
C LEU A 40 -14.04 1.26 -1.79
N ILE A 41 -14.28 0.51 -2.87
CA ILE A 41 -15.61 0.40 -3.48
C ILE A 41 -16.60 -0.22 -2.49
N TRP A 42 -16.22 -1.31 -1.81
CA TRP A 42 -17.06 -1.95 -0.82
C TRP A 42 -17.45 -1.01 0.34
N ALA A 43 -16.49 -0.23 0.86
CA ALA A 43 -16.72 0.71 1.96
C ALA A 43 -17.66 1.85 1.56
N ILE A 44 -17.53 2.37 0.33
CA ILE A 44 -18.43 3.39 -0.22
C ILE A 44 -19.85 2.83 -0.38
N LEU A 45 -20.00 1.64 -0.97
CA LEU A 45 -21.32 1.03 -1.20
C LEU A 45 -22.06 0.69 0.09
N LYS A 46 -21.36 0.55 1.23
CA LYS A 46 -21.98 0.40 2.55
C LYS A 46 -22.55 1.69 3.13
N GLN A 47 -22.24 2.84 2.54
CA GLN A 47 -22.63 4.17 3.02
C GLN A 47 -23.27 4.97 1.87
N PRO A 48 -24.59 4.77 1.60
CA PRO A 48 -25.25 5.40 0.45
C PRO A 48 -25.17 6.93 0.42
N GLN A 49 -25.17 7.59 1.60
CA GLN A 49 -25.01 9.04 1.69
C GLN A 49 -23.61 9.48 1.27
N LEU A 50 -22.58 8.76 1.71
CA LEU A 50 -21.19 9.01 1.32
C LEU A 50 -20.99 8.82 -0.18
N GLN A 51 -21.59 7.77 -0.76
CA GLN A 51 -21.59 7.52 -2.19
C GLN A 51 -22.19 8.70 -2.96
N ALA A 52 -23.40 9.14 -2.59
CA ALA A 52 -24.08 10.25 -3.25
C ALA A 52 -23.27 11.56 -3.16
N ASP A 53 -22.68 11.84 -2.00
CA ASP A 53 -21.83 13.01 -1.81
C ASP A 53 -20.52 12.94 -2.61
N LEU A 54 -19.92 11.75 -2.73
CA LEU A 54 -18.74 11.53 -3.55
C LEU A 54 -19.05 11.73 -5.02
N GLU A 55 -20.11 11.09 -5.54
CA GLU A 55 -20.54 11.23 -6.94
C GLU A 55 -20.81 12.69 -7.30
N ARG A 56 -21.51 13.44 -6.42
CA ARG A 56 -21.73 14.87 -6.60
C ARG A 56 -20.42 15.64 -6.69
N LYS A 57 -19.53 15.50 -5.71
CA LYS A 57 -18.24 16.23 -5.69
C LYS A 57 -17.31 15.84 -6.84
N THR A 58 -17.32 14.58 -7.26
CA THR A 58 -16.51 14.12 -8.38
C THR A 58 -17.06 14.64 -9.71
N SER A 59 -18.38 14.78 -9.86
CA SER A 59 -19.00 15.38 -11.05
C SER A 59 -18.59 16.83 -11.27
N GLU A 60 -18.32 17.58 -10.19
CA GLU A 60 -17.87 18.98 -10.23
C GLU A 60 -16.45 19.15 -10.80
N LEU A 61 -15.63 18.09 -10.84
CA LEU A 61 -14.27 18.14 -11.38
C LEU A 61 -14.23 18.20 -12.93
N GLY A 62 -15.37 17.90 -13.57
CA GLY A 62 -15.51 17.82 -15.02
C GLY A 62 -14.93 16.53 -15.62
N HIS A 63 -15.09 16.38 -16.94
CA HIS A 63 -14.65 15.17 -17.65
C HIS A 63 -13.14 15.03 -17.79
N GLU A 64 -12.42 16.15 -17.85
CA GLU A 64 -10.96 16.15 -17.96
C GLU A 64 -10.33 16.18 -16.56
N LEU A 65 -9.88 15.02 -16.10
CA LEU A 65 -9.21 14.86 -14.82
C LEU A 65 -7.71 15.08 -14.96
N THR A 66 -7.18 16.10 -14.27
CA THR A 66 -5.74 16.36 -14.16
C THR A 66 -5.27 16.06 -12.74
N LEU A 67 -3.97 15.79 -12.56
CA LEU A 67 -3.40 15.57 -11.23
C LEU A 67 -3.66 16.74 -10.28
N GLU A 68 -3.66 17.98 -10.78
CA GLU A 68 -3.96 19.17 -9.98
C GLU A 68 -5.41 19.18 -9.48
N LYS A 69 -6.38 18.80 -10.33
CA LYS A 69 -7.79 18.68 -9.92
C LYS A 69 -7.97 17.58 -8.88
N LEU A 70 -7.32 16.43 -9.07
CA LEU A 70 -7.41 15.30 -8.13
C LEU A 70 -6.77 15.60 -6.77
N LYS A 71 -5.67 16.36 -6.74
CA LYS A 71 -5.09 16.86 -5.47
C LYS A 71 -6.11 17.72 -4.69
N ASN A 72 -6.96 18.45 -5.40
CA ASN A 72 -7.99 19.31 -4.82
C ASN A 72 -9.34 18.60 -4.62
N ALA A 73 -9.37 17.26 -4.58
CA ALA A 73 -10.56 16.46 -4.28
C ALA A 73 -10.51 15.90 -2.84
N PRO A 74 -10.77 16.73 -1.80
CA PRO A 74 -10.52 16.36 -0.41
C PRO A 74 -11.33 15.15 0.05
N LEU A 75 -12.59 15.02 -0.38
CA LEU A 75 -13.42 13.88 0.01
C LEU A 75 -12.87 12.56 -0.55
N LEU A 76 -12.48 12.54 -1.83
CA LEU A 76 -11.91 11.36 -2.46
C LEU A 76 -10.59 10.98 -1.79
N ASN A 77 -9.72 11.95 -1.53
CA ASN A 77 -8.43 11.72 -0.88
C ASN A 77 -8.63 11.18 0.55
N SER A 78 -9.55 11.76 1.34
CA SER A 78 -9.87 11.24 2.67
C SER A 78 -10.40 9.80 2.63
N ILE A 79 -11.22 9.44 1.63
CA ILE A 79 -11.72 8.06 1.48
C ILE A 79 -10.58 7.09 1.14
N ILE A 80 -9.64 7.49 0.28
CA ILE A 80 -8.47 6.67 -0.06
C ILE A 80 -7.60 6.44 1.19
N GLU A 81 -7.28 7.50 1.92
CA GLU A 81 -6.49 7.42 3.15
C GLU A 81 -7.17 6.54 4.21
N GLU A 82 -8.47 6.70 4.40
CA GLU A 82 -9.22 5.91 5.38
C GLU A 82 -9.33 4.43 4.96
N THR A 83 -9.44 4.16 3.66
CA THR A 83 -9.39 2.79 3.14
C THR A 83 -8.03 2.15 3.38
N LEU A 84 -6.93 2.89 3.14
CA LEU A 84 -5.57 2.40 3.41
C LEU A 84 -5.35 2.16 4.91
N ARG A 85 -5.93 3.00 5.78
CA ARG A 85 -5.86 2.85 7.24
C ARG A 85 -6.60 1.61 7.74
N LEU A 86 -7.79 1.33 7.20
CA LEU A 86 -8.66 0.23 7.66
C LEU A 86 -8.37 -1.12 6.97
N TYR A 87 -8.02 -1.09 5.68
CA TYR A 87 -7.95 -2.27 4.81
C TYR A 87 -6.65 -2.32 3.99
N GLY A 88 -5.58 -1.68 4.47
CA GLY A 88 -4.28 -1.66 3.79
C GLY A 88 -3.80 -3.06 3.43
N ALA A 89 -3.54 -3.28 2.12
CA ALA A 89 -3.17 -4.60 1.58
C ALA A 89 -1.82 -5.12 2.09
N ALA A 90 -0.96 -4.25 2.61
CA ALA A 90 0.30 -4.58 3.24
C ALA A 90 0.28 -4.18 4.73
N PRO A 91 -0.33 -4.97 5.62
CA PRO A 91 -0.44 -4.64 7.05
C PRO A 91 0.91 -4.72 7.77
N PHE A 92 1.91 -5.38 7.17
CA PHE A 92 3.26 -5.53 7.71
C PHE A 92 4.31 -5.02 6.73
N SER A 93 5.37 -4.40 7.27
CA SER A 93 6.52 -3.97 6.48
C SER A 93 7.38 -5.18 6.10
N LEU A 94 8.04 -5.11 4.95
CA LEU A 94 9.01 -6.12 4.55
C LEU A 94 10.18 -6.18 5.54
N PRO A 95 10.73 -7.38 5.82
CA PRO A 95 11.89 -7.51 6.68
C PRO A 95 13.05 -6.64 6.19
N ARG A 96 13.61 -5.84 7.08
CA ARG A 96 14.86 -5.11 6.81
C ARG A 96 16.03 -5.95 7.31
N GLY A 97 16.98 -6.25 6.44
CA GLY A 97 18.25 -6.87 6.83
C GLY A 97 19.10 -5.90 7.65
N ILE A 98 19.76 -6.39 8.70
CA ILE A 98 20.73 -5.63 9.48
C ILE A 98 22.13 -5.96 8.94
N LEU A 99 22.90 -4.94 8.59
CA LEU A 99 24.31 -5.09 8.22
C LEU A 99 25.12 -5.42 9.47
N GLU A 100 26.09 -6.34 9.37
CA GLU A 100 26.81 -7.03 10.47
C GLU A 100 27.38 -6.14 11.61
N ASN A 101 27.46 -4.82 11.43
CA ASN A 101 28.09 -3.88 12.38
C ASN A 101 27.13 -2.85 13.02
N LYS A 102 25.82 -3.10 13.09
CA LYS A 102 24.87 -2.21 13.79
C LYS A 102 24.17 -2.93 14.93
N GLN A 103 24.21 -2.33 16.13
CA GLN A 103 23.52 -2.86 17.30
C GLN A 103 22.01 -2.94 17.04
N LEU A 104 21.45 -4.10 17.36
CA LEU A 104 20.02 -4.37 17.39
C LEU A 104 19.35 -3.37 18.34
N ILE A 105 18.63 -2.38 17.78
CA ILE A 105 17.70 -1.59 18.57
C ILE A 105 16.43 -2.44 18.64
N CYS A 106 16.23 -3.10 19.79
CA CYS A 106 15.04 -3.87 20.18
C CYS A 106 14.83 -5.23 19.46
N GLY A 107 15.17 -6.31 20.18
CA GLY A 107 14.37 -7.55 20.35
C GLY A 107 13.68 -8.24 19.16
N THR A 108 14.21 -8.16 17.94
CA THR A 108 13.50 -8.54 16.70
C THR A 108 13.86 -9.90 16.12
N GLU A 109 14.59 -10.76 16.84
CA GLU A 109 14.96 -12.10 16.32
C GLU A 109 13.72 -13.00 16.07
N ASP A 110 12.64 -12.84 16.84
CA ASP A 110 11.42 -13.66 16.69
C ASP A 110 10.49 -13.19 15.56
N LEU A 111 10.62 -11.95 15.07
CA LEU A 111 9.73 -11.39 14.04
C LEU A 111 10.08 -11.83 12.62
N ILE A 112 11.35 -12.12 12.34
CA ILE A 112 11.81 -12.49 10.99
C ILE A 112 11.21 -13.84 10.56
N LYS A 113 11.08 -14.79 11.50
CA LYS A 113 10.43 -16.09 11.23
C LYS A 113 8.91 -15.98 11.12
N MET A 114 8.29 -15.01 11.80
CA MET A 114 6.84 -14.84 11.80
C MET A 114 6.31 -14.27 10.47
N CYS A 115 7.08 -13.42 9.78
CA CYS A 115 6.71 -12.87 8.47
C CYS A 115 6.58 -13.92 7.35
N GLN A 116 7.30 -15.04 7.40
CA GLN A 116 7.15 -16.10 6.38
C GLN A 116 5.95 -17.02 6.64
N VAL A 117 5.53 -17.20 7.89
CA VAL A 117 4.42 -18.09 8.26
C VAL A 117 3.06 -17.35 8.26
N ALA A 118 3.03 -16.03 8.39
CA ALA A 118 1.81 -15.24 8.36
C ALA A 118 1.15 -15.11 6.97
N LEU A 119 1.82 -15.57 5.91
CA LEU A 119 1.35 -15.48 4.52
C LEU A 119 0.08 -16.30 4.21
N TRP A 120 -0.34 -17.23 5.07
CA TRP A 120 -1.52 -18.07 4.80
C TRP A 120 -2.56 -18.20 5.93
N SER A 121 -2.25 -17.83 7.17
CA SER A 121 -3.18 -18.03 8.30
C SER A 121 -3.81 -16.76 8.88
N HIS A 122 -3.30 -15.57 8.54
CA HIS A 122 -3.78 -14.30 9.14
C HIS A 122 -4.66 -13.43 8.24
N LEU A 123 -4.87 -13.80 6.97
CA LEU A 123 -5.75 -13.06 6.06
C LEU A 123 -7.25 -13.10 6.49
N MET A 124 -7.60 -13.92 7.48
CA MET A 124 -8.94 -13.98 8.08
C MET A 124 -9.06 -13.25 9.45
N ALA A 125 -7.95 -12.81 10.07
CA ALA A 125 -7.98 -12.31 11.46
C ALA A 125 -8.07 -10.78 11.58
N VAL A 126 -7.68 -10.03 10.55
CA VAL A 126 -7.69 -8.54 10.57
C VAL A 126 -9.11 -7.95 10.52
N ALA A 127 -10.14 -8.76 10.24
CA ALA A 127 -11.54 -8.37 10.35
C ALA A 127 -12.08 -8.20 11.79
N ARG A 128 -11.27 -8.41 12.86
CA ARG A 128 -11.76 -8.41 14.26
C ARG A 128 -11.39 -7.22 15.14
N TYR A 129 -10.66 -6.21 14.66
CA TYR A 129 -10.30 -5.03 15.47
C TYR A 129 -11.12 -3.78 15.10
N GLN A 130 -12.45 -3.86 15.19
CA GLN A 130 -13.34 -2.68 15.13
C GLN A 130 -13.60 -2.02 16.50
N THR A 131 -12.88 -2.37 17.56
CA THR A 131 -13.20 -1.90 18.93
C THR A 131 -12.42 -0.68 19.43
N PHE A 132 -11.52 -0.06 18.64
CA PHE A 132 -10.65 1.01 19.16
C PHE A 132 -11.02 2.46 18.76
N PHE A 133 -12.03 2.69 17.91
CA PHE A 133 -12.39 4.05 17.47
C PHE A 133 -13.86 4.45 17.71
N ALA A 134 -14.46 3.91 18.78
CA ALA A 134 -15.67 4.47 19.38
C ALA A 134 -15.30 5.12 20.73
N ALA A 135 -14.73 6.32 20.68
CA ALA A 135 -14.62 7.25 21.80
C ALA A 135 -14.61 8.68 21.25
#